data_AF-A0A9E6MXI3-F1
#
_entry.id   AF-A0A9E6MXI3-F1
#
_cell.length_a   1.000
_cell.length_b   1.000
_cell.length_c   1.000
_cell.angle_alpha   90.00
_cell.angle_beta   90.00
_cell.angle_gamma   90.00
#
_symmetry.space_group_name_H-M   'P 1'
#
loop_
_entity.id
_entity.type
_entity.pdbx_description
1 polymer ?
#
loop_
_entity_poly.entity_id
_entity_poly.type
_entity_poly.pdbx_seq_one_letter_code
_entity_poly.pdbx_strand_id
1 'polypeptide(L)'
;MANMPKSSTARLEHPKTCQALFQLFLQGRAVTKEVDLGVETFARGEEVKSWIQAAQIVIQQQVEPIATTGPHCDQPYSCGFYDYCSKDEPQAEMPIYWLPRLNRQAWIEQGIIDLKDIPVEELNPVQQRVRDCTIRDKVFFDRKGAVEDLAHAPLPLYFLDFETIQFAVPIWVGTRPYQQIPFQFSLHRFTPKGELLQDEFLDISGNDPSRPFAEYLVKCMRKRGAVFVYSAAFEKSRISELAERFPDLAPSLLAINERVIDLLPIARNRYYHPSQHGSWSIKKVLPAVAPELRYDALEGVQDGGMAMDAYLEAIDADTSAERKAQIQQQLLTYCRLDTYAMVRLWQAFSGQKTKGSKHAKTI
;
A
#
# COMPACT_ATOMS: atom_id res chain seq x y z
N MET A 1 10.04 25.36 7.23
CA MET A 1 8.57 25.26 7.38
C MET A 1 7.90 26.13 6.33
N ALA A 2 7.42 25.50 5.25
CA ALA A 2 6.37 26.02 4.37
C ALA A 2 5.74 24.78 3.73
N ASN A 3 4.44 24.58 3.95
CA ASN A 3 3.67 23.52 3.31
C ASN A 3 3.66 23.77 1.79
N MET A 4 4.32 22.91 1.02
CA MET A 4 4.20 22.93 -0.44
C MET A 4 2.79 22.46 -0.85
N PRO A 5 2.04 23.24 -1.66
CA PRO A 5 0.99 22.67 -2.47
C PRO A 5 1.62 21.81 -3.58
N LYS A 6 1.11 20.59 -3.76
CA LYS A 6 1.50 19.71 -4.86
C LYS A 6 1.05 20.33 -6.19
N SER A 7 1.94 21.03 -6.90
CA SER A 7 1.74 21.38 -8.31
C SER A 7 2.51 20.39 -9.18
N SER A 8 1.82 19.40 -9.74
CA SER A 8 2.38 18.53 -10.77
C SER A 8 2.33 19.24 -12.12
N THR A 9 3.41 19.94 -12.48
CA THR A 9 3.65 20.31 -13.87
C THR A 9 4.19 19.08 -14.59
N ALA A 10 3.30 18.32 -15.23
CA ALA A 10 3.70 17.27 -16.16
C ALA A 10 4.30 17.94 -17.42
N ARG A 11 5.61 17.78 -17.63
CA ARG A 11 6.23 18.04 -18.94
C ARG A 11 5.76 16.95 -19.88
N LEU A 12 4.93 17.33 -20.86
CA LEU A 12 4.43 16.47 -21.93
C LEU A 12 5.56 16.17 -22.92
N GLU A 13 6.48 15.28 -22.57
CA GLU A 13 7.55 14.84 -23.48
C GLU A 13 7.32 13.43 -24.04
N HIS A 14 6.25 12.72 -23.62
CA HIS A 14 5.96 11.36 -24.11
C HIS A 14 5.01 11.37 -25.33
N PRO A 15 5.40 10.80 -26.50
CA PRO A 15 4.59 10.80 -27.73
C PRO A 15 3.18 10.22 -27.58
N LYS A 16 3.00 9.25 -26.66
CA LYS A 16 1.72 8.58 -26.40
C LYS A 16 0.76 9.44 -25.56
N THR A 17 1.25 10.34 -24.69
CA THR A 17 0.41 11.28 -23.94
C THR A 17 -0.23 12.28 -24.90
N CYS A 18 0.53 12.75 -25.90
CA CYS A 18 -0.01 13.57 -26.99
C CYS A 18 -1.02 12.79 -27.86
N GLN A 19 -0.77 11.50 -28.14
CA GLN A 19 -1.65 10.70 -28.98
C GLN A 19 -2.98 10.32 -28.30
N ALA A 20 -2.96 10.04 -26.99
CA ALA A 20 -4.16 9.83 -26.18
C ALA A 20 -4.98 11.13 -26.01
N LEU A 21 -4.31 12.25 -25.74
CA LEU A 21 -4.96 13.57 -25.72
C LEU A 21 -5.55 13.93 -27.09
N PHE A 22 -4.89 13.57 -28.19
CA PHE A 22 -5.36 13.82 -29.56
C PHE A 22 -6.57 12.95 -29.94
N GLN A 23 -6.61 11.65 -29.59
CA GLN A 23 -7.79 10.81 -29.81
C GLN A 23 -9.01 11.25 -28.98
N LEU A 24 -8.78 11.69 -27.74
CA LEU A 24 -9.83 12.23 -26.87
C LEU A 24 -10.36 13.58 -27.36
N PHE A 25 -9.48 14.43 -27.91
CA PHE A 25 -9.85 15.68 -28.58
C PHE A 25 -10.72 15.44 -29.83
N LEU A 26 -10.41 14.40 -30.62
CA LEU A 26 -11.18 14.03 -31.81
C LEU A 26 -12.61 13.52 -31.52
N GLN A 27 -12.91 13.09 -30.29
CA GLN A 27 -14.24 12.64 -29.87
C GLN A 27 -15.13 13.76 -29.28
N GLY A 28 -14.68 15.02 -29.32
CA GLY A 28 -15.49 16.19 -28.95
C GLY A 28 -15.87 16.28 -27.46
N ARG A 29 -15.24 15.47 -26.59
CA ARG A 29 -15.46 15.50 -25.15
C ARG A 29 -14.14 15.91 -24.48
N ALA A 30 -14.09 17.12 -23.93
CA ALA A 30 -12.95 17.57 -23.15
C ALA A 30 -12.79 16.66 -21.91
N VAL A 31 -11.75 15.82 -21.91
CA VAL A 31 -11.40 14.93 -20.78
C VAL A 31 -10.59 15.67 -19.72
N THR A 32 -10.10 16.86 -20.04
CA THR A 32 -9.37 17.74 -19.15
C THR A 32 -10.02 19.12 -19.13
N LYS A 33 -10.02 19.75 -17.95
CA LYS A 33 -10.28 21.18 -17.81
C LYS A 33 -8.92 21.88 -17.84
N GLU A 34 -8.74 22.81 -18.78
CA GLU A 34 -7.56 23.66 -18.78
C GLU A 34 -7.61 24.60 -17.57
N VAL A 35 -6.54 24.62 -16.78
CA VAL A 35 -6.34 25.54 -15.67
C VAL A 35 -4.98 26.18 -15.88
N ASP A 36 -4.98 27.48 -16.14
CA ASP A 36 -3.74 28.26 -16.28
C ASP A 36 -3.11 28.47 -14.90
N LEU A 37 -1.98 27.81 -14.67
CA LEU A 37 -1.15 27.98 -13.47
C LEU A 37 0.05 28.91 -13.71
N GLY A 38 0.06 29.65 -14.83
CA GLY A 38 1.16 30.50 -15.24
C GLY A 38 1.50 31.57 -14.21
N VAL A 39 0.49 32.27 -13.70
CA VAL A 39 0.67 33.30 -12.66
C VAL A 39 1.34 32.71 -11.42
N GLU A 40 0.88 31.56 -10.93
CA GLU A 40 1.41 30.90 -9.73
C GLU A 40 2.82 30.35 -9.96
N THR A 41 3.09 29.81 -11.15
CA THR A 41 4.41 29.26 -11.51
C THR A 41 5.44 30.37 -11.67
N PHE A 42 5.11 31.43 -12.40
CA PHE A 42 6.02 32.56 -12.60
C PHE A 42 6.25 33.36 -11.31
N ALA A 43 5.27 33.41 -10.40
CA ALA A 43 5.44 34.03 -9.08
C ALA A 43 6.54 33.35 -8.23
N ARG A 44 6.89 32.09 -8.51
CA ARG A 44 7.96 31.35 -7.81
C ARG A 44 9.34 31.50 -8.44
N GLY A 45 9.49 32.32 -9.49
CA GLY A 45 10.76 32.47 -10.22
C GLY A 45 11.93 32.91 -9.33
N GLU A 46 11.69 33.87 -8.43
CA GLU A 46 12.73 34.34 -7.50
C GLU A 46 13.07 33.30 -6.42
N GLU A 47 12.08 32.52 -5.97
CA GLU A 47 12.28 31.40 -5.04
C GLU A 47 13.22 30.36 -5.67
N VAL A 48 12.95 29.94 -6.91
CA VAL A 48 13.77 28.97 -7.64
C VAL A 48 15.19 29.50 -7.88
N LYS A 49 15.35 30.78 -8.27
CA LYS A 49 16.68 31.39 -8.42
C LYS A 49 17.46 31.35 -7.11
N SER A 50 16.81 31.63 -5.99
CA SER A 50 17.45 31.59 -4.67
C SER A 50 17.94 30.19 -4.31
N TRP A 51 17.17 29.13 -4.64
CA TRP A 51 17.58 27.74 -4.42
C TRP A 51 18.80 27.36 -5.28
N ILE A 52 18.80 27.77 -6.55
CA ILE A 52 19.94 27.52 -7.46
C ILE A 52 21.20 28.21 -6.93
N GLN A 53 21.10 29.46 -6.51
CA GLN A 53 22.23 30.19 -5.93
C GLN A 53 22.74 29.52 -4.65
N ALA A 54 21.85 29.11 -3.75
CA ALA A 54 22.22 28.39 -2.53
C ALA A 54 22.95 27.07 -2.84
N ALA A 55 22.46 26.29 -3.81
CA ALA A 55 23.12 25.06 -4.26
C ALA A 55 24.51 25.33 -4.87
N GLN A 56 24.66 26.38 -5.69
CA GLN A 56 25.95 26.79 -6.25
C GLN A 56 26.96 27.19 -5.17
N ILE A 57 26.51 27.91 -4.13
CA ILE A 57 27.36 28.28 -2.98
C ILE A 57 27.88 27.03 -2.29
N VAL A 58 27.02 26.03 -2.03
CA VAL A 58 27.42 24.77 -1.38
C VAL A 58 28.42 23.99 -2.23
N ILE A 59 28.20 23.88 -3.54
CA ILE A 59 29.11 23.16 -4.46
C ILE A 59 30.51 23.81 -4.51
N GLN A 60 30.61 25.13 -4.30
CA GLN A 60 31.89 25.84 -4.31
C GLN A 60 32.69 25.69 -3.01
N GLN A 61 32.11 25.11 -1.95
CA GLN A 61 32.82 24.91 -0.69
C GLN A 61 33.88 23.82 -0.86
N GLN A 62 35.09 24.08 -0.34
CA GLN A 62 36.18 23.09 -0.33
C GLN A 62 36.07 22.08 0.81
N VAL A 63 35.21 22.37 1.78
CA VAL A 63 34.98 21.55 2.96
C VAL A 63 33.49 21.26 3.00
N GLU A 64 33.16 20.04 3.43
CA GLU A 64 31.78 19.62 3.62
C GLU A 64 31.01 20.58 4.53
N PRO A 65 29.77 20.97 4.19
CA PRO A 65 28.95 21.79 5.06
C PRO A 65 28.65 21.07 6.38
N ILE A 66 28.80 21.78 7.49
CA ILE A 66 28.45 21.25 8.81
C ILE A 66 26.92 21.24 8.94
N ALA A 67 26.31 20.06 8.80
CA ALA A 67 24.89 19.83 9.00
C ALA A 67 24.67 18.59 9.87
N THR A 68 23.83 18.70 10.90
CA THR A 68 23.36 17.55 11.68
C THR A 68 22.16 16.91 10.99
N THR A 69 21.91 15.61 11.21
CA THR A 69 20.67 15.01 10.70
C THR A 69 19.44 15.65 11.34
N GLY A 70 18.28 15.55 10.68
CA GLY A 70 17.03 16.11 11.20
C GLY A 70 15.87 16.01 10.22
N PRO A 71 14.77 16.76 10.45
CA PRO A 71 13.55 16.64 9.66
C PRO A 71 13.71 16.84 8.15
N HIS A 72 14.74 17.59 7.74
CA HIS A 72 15.06 17.84 6.33
C HIS A 72 15.61 16.60 5.61
N CYS A 73 16.05 15.57 6.34
CA CYS A 73 16.51 14.32 5.76
C CYS A 73 15.37 13.50 5.13
N ASP A 74 14.12 13.73 5.56
CA ASP A 74 12.97 12.92 5.14
C ASP A 74 11.84 13.76 4.51
N GLN A 75 12.05 15.07 4.35
CA GLN A 75 11.02 16.02 3.91
C GLN A 75 11.57 16.97 2.83
N PRO A 76 10.93 17.06 1.65
CA PRO A 76 9.75 16.31 1.20
C PRO A 76 10.05 14.88 0.71
N TYR A 77 11.32 14.53 0.51
CA TYR A 77 11.78 13.22 0.05
C TYR A 77 12.97 12.78 0.90
N SER A 78 13.30 11.48 0.87
CA SER A 78 14.48 10.95 1.57
C SER A 78 15.78 11.50 0.97
N CYS A 79 16.66 11.98 1.84
CA CYS A 79 17.98 12.51 1.49
C CYS A 79 18.92 11.37 1.11
N GLY A 80 19.51 11.44 -0.09
CA GLY A 80 20.47 10.44 -0.57
C GLY A 80 21.80 10.40 0.20
N PHE A 81 22.06 11.36 1.09
CA PHE A 81 23.26 11.42 1.93
C PHE A 81 23.01 11.03 3.38
N TYR A 82 21.80 10.58 3.74
CA TYR A 82 21.45 10.28 5.13
C TYR A 82 22.44 9.33 5.81
N ASP A 83 22.73 8.19 5.18
CA ASP A 83 23.65 7.18 5.73
C ASP A 83 25.06 7.73 5.97
N TYR A 84 25.52 8.65 5.13
CA TYR A 84 26.82 9.29 5.31
C TYR A 84 26.79 10.27 6.48
N CYS A 85 25.74 11.10 6.58
CA CYS A 85 25.60 12.09 7.65
C CYS A 85 25.36 11.44 9.02
N SER A 86 24.63 10.31 9.06
CA SER A 86 24.27 9.62 10.30
C SER A 86 25.33 8.61 10.79
N LYS A 87 26.39 8.36 10.02
CA LYS A 87 27.36 7.27 10.30
C LYS A 87 28.06 7.38 11.67
N ASP A 88 28.29 8.62 12.12
CA ASP A 88 28.99 8.92 13.37
C ASP A 88 28.00 9.26 14.50
N GLU A 89 26.69 9.27 14.23
CA GLU A 89 25.66 9.49 15.22
C GLU A 89 25.36 8.21 16.02
N PRO A 90 25.01 8.31 17.32
CA PRO A 90 24.61 7.17 18.11
C PRO A 90 23.47 6.40 17.43
N GLN A 91 23.71 5.12 17.13
CA GLN A 91 22.70 4.25 16.54
C GLN A 91 21.89 3.60 17.66
N ALA A 92 20.57 3.79 17.62
CA ALA A 92 19.67 3.14 18.55
C ALA A 92 19.60 1.63 18.25
N GLU A 93 19.69 0.81 19.30
CA GLU A 93 19.52 -0.64 19.19
C GLU A 93 18.05 -1.00 19.00
N MET A 94 17.17 -0.29 19.72
CA MET A 94 15.72 -0.45 19.66
C MET A 94 15.08 0.92 19.39
N PRO A 95 15.10 1.39 18.14
CA PRO A 95 14.77 2.78 17.85
C PRO A 95 13.36 3.20 18.27
N ILE A 96 13.22 4.43 18.80
CA ILE A 96 11.93 4.99 19.22
C ILE A 96 10.91 5.11 18.07
N TYR A 97 11.35 5.08 16.81
CA TYR A 97 10.44 5.10 15.67
C TYR A 97 9.64 3.81 15.49
N TRP A 98 10.01 2.72 16.18
CA TRP A 98 9.16 1.53 16.31
C TRP A 98 7.93 1.80 17.19
N LEU A 99 7.92 2.83 18.03
CA LEU A 99 6.73 3.16 18.82
C LEU A 99 5.70 3.88 17.92
N PRO A 100 4.54 3.27 17.65
CA PRO A 100 3.58 3.80 16.69
C PRO A 100 3.02 5.14 17.20
N ARG A 101 2.97 6.13 16.30
CA ARG A 101 2.41 7.47 16.56
C ARG A 101 3.05 8.19 17.77
N LEU A 102 4.28 7.86 18.12
CA LEU A 102 5.04 8.61 19.12
C LEU A 102 5.41 10.00 18.57
N ASN A 103 5.30 11.03 19.40
CA ASN A 103 5.94 12.32 19.12
C ASN A 103 7.46 12.20 19.33
N ARG A 104 8.16 11.71 18.31
CA ARG A 104 9.60 11.39 18.37
C ARG A 104 10.47 12.61 18.65
N GLN A 105 10.10 13.77 18.09
CA GLN A 105 10.90 14.99 18.16
C GLN A 105 11.17 15.40 19.62
N ALA A 106 10.16 15.31 20.48
CA ALA A 106 10.29 15.68 21.89
C ALA A 106 11.29 14.79 22.66
N TRP A 107 11.45 13.52 22.26
CA TRP A 107 12.41 12.59 22.87
C TRP A 107 13.82 12.76 22.31
N ILE A 108 13.93 12.98 21.00
CA ILE A 108 15.21 13.25 20.33
C ILE A 108 15.85 14.52 20.90
N GLU A 109 15.08 15.56 21.17
CA GLU A 109 15.56 16.81 21.82
C GLU A 109 16.12 16.60 23.23
N GLN A 110 15.72 15.50 23.90
CA GLN A 110 16.24 15.09 25.21
C GLN A 110 17.39 14.06 25.09
N GLY A 111 17.83 13.75 23.87
CA GLY A 111 18.86 12.73 23.61
C GLY A 111 18.35 11.29 23.72
N ILE A 112 17.04 11.06 23.78
CA ILE A 112 16.45 9.73 23.87
C ILE A 112 16.10 9.23 22.48
N ILE A 113 16.83 8.22 22.02
CA ILE A 113 16.69 7.61 20.68
C ILE A 113 16.27 6.13 20.73
N ASP A 114 16.34 5.51 21.91
CA ASP A 114 16.01 4.11 22.14
C ASP A 114 14.75 3.97 23.00
N LEU A 115 13.84 3.06 22.62
CA LEU A 115 12.56 2.86 23.29
C LEU A 115 12.70 2.36 24.73
N LYS A 116 13.85 1.79 25.11
CA LYS A 116 14.08 1.30 26.47
C LYS A 116 14.21 2.45 27.47
N ASP A 117 14.69 3.59 26.99
CA ASP A 117 14.98 4.80 27.77
C ASP A 117 13.74 5.69 27.96
N ILE A 118 12.63 5.39 27.27
CA ILE A 118 11.35 6.08 27.49
C ILE A 118 10.65 5.50 28.73
N PRO A 119 10.23 6.34 29.70
CA PRO A 119 9.41 5.93 30.84
C PRO A 119 8.09 5.28 30.38
N VAL A 120 7.69 4.18 31.01
CA VAL A 120 6.53 3.39 30.57
C VAL A 120 5.20 4.14 30.75
N GLU A 121 5.16 5.06 31.70
CA GLU A 121 4.03 5.91 32.07
C GLU A 121 3.68 6.92 30.96
N GLU A 122 4.66 7.26 30.13
CA GLU A 122 4.53 8.17 28.98
C GLU A 122 4.04 7.46 27.72
N LEU A 123 3.89 6.13 27.79
CA LEU A 123 3.48 5.29 26.66
C LEU A 123 2.02 4.89 26.77
N ASN A 124 1.30 4.93 25.65
CA ASN A 124 -0.04 4.36 25.58
C ASN A 124 -0.01 2.81 25.55
N PRO A 125 -1.13 2.11 25.77
CA PRO A 125 -1.12 0.64 25.86
C PRO A 125 -0.53 -0.09 24.64
N VAL A 126 -0.67 0.45 23.44
CA VAL A 126 -0.10 -0.14 22.22
C VAL A 126 1.42 0.06 22.21
N GLN A 127 1.89 1.25 22.56
CA GLN A 127 3.32 1.55 22.65
C GLN A 127 4.00 0.76 23.79
N GLN A 128 3.34 0.63 24.95
CA GLN A 128 3.80 -0.22 26.04
C GLN A 128 3.94 -1.67 25.57
N ARG A 129 2.94 -2.21 24.86
CA ARG A 129 3.04 -3.56 24.27
C ARG A 129 4.23 -3.69 23.33
N VAL A 130 4.42 -2.74 22.40
CA VAL A 130 5.56 -2.73 21.47
C VAL A 130 6.86 -2.76 22.27
N ARG A 131 7.04 -1.81 23.19
CA ARG A 131 8.22 -1.71 24.05
C ARG A 131 8.48 -3.02 24.79
N ASP A 132 7.46 -3.50 25.51
CA ASP A 132 7.58 -4.63 26.42
C ASP A 132 7.90 -5.94 25.71
N CYS A 133 7.25 -6.17 24.56
CA CYS A 133 7.51 -7.36 23.74
C CYS A 133 8.89 -7.28 23.12
N THR A 134 9.30 -6.11 22.62
CA THR A 134 10.60 -5.93 21.96
C THR A 134 11.74 -6.11 22.96
N ILE A 135 11.69 -5.45 24.14
CA ILE A 135 12.73 -5.56 25.19
C ILE A 135 12.86 -6.99 25.71
N ARG A 136 11.74 -7.70 25.89
CA ARG A 136 11.73 -9.04 26.48
C ARG A 136 11.90 -10.16 25.45
N ASP A 137 11.94 -9.82 24.17
CA ASP A 137 11.86 -10.76 23.05
C ASP A 137 10.72 -11.79 23.22
N LYS A 138 9.52 -11.29 23.52
CA LYS A 138 8.32 -12.11 23.78
C LYS A 138 7.15 -11.71 22.92
N VAL A 139 6.44 -12.72 22.41
CA VAL A 139 5.22 -12.52 21.63
C VAL A 139 4.05 -12.23 22.55
N PHE A 140 3.30 -11.19 22.24
CA PHE A 140 1.96 -10.98 22.78
C PHE A 140 0.95 -11.65 21.84
N PHE A 141 0.14 -12.58 22.36
CA PHE A 141 -0.98 -13.15 21.62
C PHE A 141 -2.18 -13.43 22.54
N ASP A 142 -3.20 -12.57 22.47
CA ASP A 142 -4.52 -12.83 23.04
C ASP A 142 -5.32 -13.76 22.12
N ARG A 143 -5.04 -15.06 22.21
CA ARG A 143 -5.70 -16.09 21.40
C ARG A 143 -7.21 -16.15 21.64
N LYS A 144 -7.65 -16.01 22.89
CA LYS A 144 -9.08 -16.11 23.23
C LYS A 144 -9.84 -14.96 22.60
N GLY A 145 -9.35 -13.73 22.76
CA GLY A 145 -9.95 -12.56 22.14
C GLY A 145 -9.93 -12.62 20.60
N ALA A 146 -8.87 -13.16 19.99
CA ALA A 146 -8.81 -13.34 18.54
C ALA A 146 -9.87 -14.32 18.00
N VAL A 147 -10.11 -15.42 18.73
CA VAL A 147 -11.17 -16.38 18.39
C VAL A 147 -12.55 -15.75 18.54
N GLU A 148 -12.78 -14.98 19.61
CA GLU A 148 -14.04 -14.27 19.86
C GLU A 148 -14.33 -13.23 18.76
N ASP A 149 -13.33 -12.41 18.38
CA ASP A 149 -13.47 -11.41 17.30
C ASP A 149 -13.83 -12.04 15.95
N LEU A 150 -13.41 -13.30 15.70
CA LEU A 150 -13.63 -14.02 14.45
C LEU A 150 -14.80 -15.02 14.49
N ALA A 151 -15.47 -15.19 15.62
CA ALA A 151 -16.51 -16.20 15.81
C ALA A 151 -17.76 -15.97 14.94
N HIS A 152 -18.01 -14.72 14.54
CA HIS A 152 -19.22 -14.32 13.82
C HIS A 152 -19.15 -14.52 12.29
N ALA A 153 -18.10 -15.16 11.78
CA ALA A 153 -17.87 -15.37 10.35
C ALA A 153 -17.92 -16.87 9.99
N PRO A 154 -19.11 -17.48 9.82
CA PRO A 154 -19.22 -18.86 9.34
C PRO A 154 -18.89 -18.96 7.85
N LEU A 155 -18.54 -20.18 7.42
CA LEU A 155 -18.33 -20.49 6.00
C LEU A 155 -19.60 -20.19 5.16
N PRO A 156 -19.46 -19.73 3.90
CA PRO A 156 -18.21 -19.47 3.18
C PRO A 156 -17.52 -18.17 3.62
N LEU A 157 -16.20 -18.13 3.42
CA LEU A 157 -15.37 -16.95 3.69
C LEU A 157 -14.68 -16.50 2.41
N TYR A 158 -14.44 -15.20 2.29
CA TYR A 158 -13.72 -14.58 1.18
C TYR A 158 -12.56 -13.76 1.75
N PHE A 159 -11.44 -13.72 1.03
CA PHE A 159 -10.26 -12.92 1.34
C PHE A 159 -9.89 -12.17 0.07
N LEU A 160 -10.02 -10.85 0.09
CA LEU A 160 -10.04 -10.01 -1.09
C LEU A 160 -8.99 -8.90 -0.97
N ASP A 161 -8.21 -8.71 -2.03
CA ASP A 161 -7.18 -7.68 -2.12
C ASP A 161 -7.15 -7.10 -3.54
N PHE A 162 -6.87 -5.80 -3.66
CA PHE A 162 -6.91 -5.04 -4.92
C PHE A 162 -5.59 -4.34 -5.20
N GLU A 163 -5.19 -4.35 -6.47
CA GLU A 163 -4.16 -3.48 -7.00
C GLU A 163 -4.77 -2.42 -7.92
N THR A 164 -4.26 -1.20 -7.78
CA THR A 164 -4.80 -0.01 -8.43
C THR A 164 -3.70 0.82 -9.07
N ILE A 165 -4.03 1.48 -10.17
CA ILE A 165 -3.18 2.47 -10.82
C ILE A 165 -3.77 3.87 -10.65
N GLN A 166 -2.92 4.88 -10.65
CA GLN A 166 -3.35 6.27 -10.72
C GLN A 166 -2.48 7.03 -11.73
N PHE A 167 -3.12 7.84 -12.56
CA PHE A 167 -2.43 8.64 -13.56
C PHE A 167 -2.53 10.13 -13.22
N ALA A 168 -1.42 10.87 -13.36
CA ALA A 168 -1.44 12.32 -13.27
C ALA A 168 -2.25 12.93 -14.42
N VAL A 169 -2.06 12.40 -15.63
CA VAL A 169 -2.88 12.72 -16.81
C VAL A 169 -3.77 11.51 -17.10
N PRO A 170 -5.10 11.61 -16.93
CA PRO A 170 -6.03 10.52 -17.20
C PRO A 170 -5.91 9.99 -18.63
N ILE A 171 -5.83 8.67 -18.78
CA ILE A 171 -5.77 8.00 -20.09
C ILE A 171 -7.11 7.40 -20.55
N TRP A 172 -8.10 7.34 -19.65
CA TRP A 172 -9.44 6.80 -19.94
C TRP A 172 -10.54 7.83 -19.72
N VAL A 173 -11.55 7.81 -20.61
CA VAL A 173 -12.69 8.73 -20.55
C VAL A 173 -13.46 8.56 -19.23
N GLY A 174 -13.81 9.68 -18.60
CA GLY A 174 -14.56 9.68 -17.36
C GLY A 174 -13.72 9.35 -16.11
N THR A 175 -12.40 9.43 -16.21
CA THR A 175 -11.49 9.36 -15.06
C THR A 175 -10.84 10.72 -14.78
N ARG A 176 -10.33 10.94 -13.56
CA ARG A 176 -9.72 12.21 -13.12
C ARG A 176 -8.26 12.04 -12.66
N PRO A 177 -7.46 13.13 -12.61
CA PRO A 177 -6.09 13.06 -12.11
C PRO A 177 -6.00 12.42 -10.73
N TYR A 178 -5.03 11.51 -10.59
CA TYR A 178 -4.76 10.72 -9.38
C TYR A 178 -5.96 9.90 -8.89
N GLN A 179 -6.95 9.64 -9.74
CA GLN A 179 -7.98 8.67 -9.45
C GLN A 179 -7.36 7.29 -9.39
N GLN A 180 -7.72 6.54 -8.35
CA GLN A 180 -7.31 5.17 -8.15
C GLN A 180 -8.24 4.26 -8.96
N ILE A 181 -7.69 3.58 -9.96
CA ILE A 181 -8.41 2.70 -10.86
C ILE A 181 -7.94 1.26 -10.61
N PRO A 182 -8.83 0.37 -10.15
CA PRO A 182 -8.47 -1.02 -9.90
C PRO A 182 -8.26 -1.77 -11.22
N PHE A 183 -7.10 -2.41 -11.37
CA PHE A 183 -6.75 -3.18 -12.57
C PHE A 183 -6.56 -4.67 -12.28
N GLN A 184 -6.42 -5.03 -11.00
CA GLN A 184 -6.20 -6.40 -10.57
C GLN A 184 -6.82 -6.66 -9.21
N PHE A 185 -7.34 -7.88 -9.02
CA PHE A 185 -7.68 -8.38 -7.70
C PHE A 185 -7.30 -9.85 -7.57
N SER A 186 -7.04 -10.27 -6.34
CA SER A 186 -7.00 -11.67 -5.96
C SER A 186 -8.13 -11.98 -5.00
N LEU A 187 -8.63 -13.21 -5.06
CA LEU A 187 -9.68 -13.69 -4.18
C LEU A 187 -9.38 -15.13 -3.76
N HIS A 188 -9.13 -15.34 -2.48
CA HIS A 188 -9.22 -16.67 -1.87
C HIS A 188 -10.59 -16.85 -1.23
N ARG A 189 -11.18 -18.03 -1.34
CA ARG A 189 -12.45 -18.34 -0.67
C ARG A 189 -12.50 -19.74 -0.10
N PHE A 190 -13.03 -19.84 1.13
CA PHE A 190 -13.44 -21.13 1.66
C PHE A 190 -14.88 -21.43 1.24
N THR A 191 -15.11 -22.60 0.63
CA THR A 191 -16.46 -23.09 0.33
C THR A 191 -17.21 -23.42 1.62
N PRO A 192 -18.55 -23.62 1.58
CA PRO A 192 -19.29 -24.15 2.73
C PRO A 192 -18.76 -25.50 3.25
N LYS A 193 -18.02 -26.26 2.42
CA LYS A 193 -17.37 -27.53 2.80
C LYS A 193 -15.96 -27.34 3.37
N GLY A 194 -15.46 -26.10 3.44
CA GLY A 194 -14.13 -25.76 3.95
C GLY A 194 -12.99 -25.97 2.95
N GLU A 195 -13.28 -26.06 1.65
CA GLU A 195 -12.27 -26.15 0.59
C GLU A 195 -11.79 -24.75 0.20
N LEU A 196 -10.47 -24.57 0.09
CA LEU A 196 -9.89 -23.32 -0.37
C LEU A 196 -9.88 -23.29 -1.90
N LEU A 197 -10.51 -22.28 -2.47
CA LEU A 197 -10.51 -21.99 -3.90
C LEU A 197 -9.93 -20.60 -4.15
N GLN A 198 -9.42 -20.38 -5.34
CA GLN A 198 -8.79 -19.14 -5.75
C GLN A 198 -9.39 -18.67 -7.07
N ASP A 199 -9.70 -17.38 -7.13
CA ASP A 199 -10.17 -16.65 -8.30
C ASP A 199 -9.29 -15.37 -8.40
N GLU A 200 -9.05 -14.86 -9.60
CA GLU A 200 -8.22 -13.66 -9.82
C GLU A 200 -8.65 -12.90 -11.08
N PHE A 201 -8.40 -11.60 -11.10
CA PHE A 201 -8.58 -10.73 -12.26
C PHE A 201 -7.31 -9.91 -12.47
N LEU A 202 -6.91 -9.76 -13.73
CA LEU A 202 -5.83 -8.87 -14.13
C LEU A 202 -6.08 -8.41 -15.57
N ASP A 203 -6.05 -7.10 -15.79
CA ASP A 203 -6.17 -6.51 -17.13
C ASP A 203 -4.98 -5.62 -17.44
N ILE A 204 -4.05 -6.13 -18.25
CA ILE A 204 -2.87 -5.41 -18.76
C ILE A 204 -3.03 -5.00 -20.23
N SER A 205 -4.26 -4.92 -20.74
CA SER A 205 -4.52 -4.62 -22.15
C SER A 205 -4.27 -3.17 -22.54
N GLY A 206 -4.23 -2.26 -21.55
CA GLY A 206 -4.20 -0.80 -21.75
C GLY A 206 -5.58 -0.16 -21.91
N ASN A 207 -6.65 -0.96 -22.04
CA ASN A 207 -8.02 -0.47 -21.97
C ASN A 207 -8.42 -0.14 -20.51
N ASP A 208 -9.55 0.54 -20.33
CA ASP A 208 -10.08 0.82 -18.99
C ASP A 208 -10.54 -0.48 -18.31
N PRO A 209 -9.86 -0.93 -17.24
CA PRO A 209 -10.15 -2.22 -16.63
C PRO A 209 -11.40 -2.19 -15.75
N SER A 210 -11.94 -1.01 -15.43
CA SER A 210 -12.87 -0.82 -14.32
C SER A 210 -14.18 -1.60 -14.47
N ARG A 211 -14.75 -1.65 -15.68
CA ARG A 211 -16.03 -2.35 -15.90
C ARG A 211 -15.84 -3.87 -15.90
N PRO A 212 -14.91 -4.45 -16.69
CA PRO A 212 -14.61 -5.89 -16.59
C PRO A 212 -14.22 -6.33 -15.17
N PHE A 213 -13.44 -5.51 -14.46
CA PHE A 213 -13.09 -5.72 -13.06
C PHE A 213 -14.34 -5.84 -12.18
N ALA A 214 -15.25 -4.85 -12.27
CA ALA A 214 -16.45 -4.82 -11.44
C ALA A 214 -17.42 -5.98 -11.76
N GLU A 215 -17.62 -6.29 -13.04
CA GLU A 215 -18.46 -7.41 -13.48
C GLU A 215 -17.91 -8.75 -12.97
N TYR A 216 -16.60 -8.96 -13.08
CA TYR A 216 -15.97 -10.19 -12.64
C TYR A 216 -15.93 -10.31 -11.11
N LEU A 217 -15.69 -9.20 -10.39
CA LEU A 217 -15.79 -9.16 -8.93
C LEU A 217 -17.19 -9.57 -8.46
N VAL A 218 -18.25 -8.98 -9.04
CA VAL A 218 -19.65 -9.34 -8.73
C VAL A 218 -19.94 -10.81 -9.04
N LYS A 219 -19.40 -11.34 -10.15
CA LYS A 219 -19.56 -12.75 -10.53
C LYS A 219 -18.92 -13.71 -9.52
N CYS A 220 -17.72 -13.41 -9.04
CA CYS A 220 -17.00 -14.26 -8.09
C CYS A 220 -17.61 -14.18 -6.67
N MET A 221 -18.15 -13.03 -6.31
CA MET A 221 -18.71 -12.77 -4.99
C MET A 221 -20.15 -13.28 -4.89
N ARG A 222 -20.34 -14.44 -4.24
CA ARG A 222 -21.68 -14.97 -3.96
C ARG A 222 -22.44 -14.06 -2.98
N LYS A 223 -23.74 -14.33 -2.81
CA LYS A 223 -24.67 -13.51 -2.00
C LYS A 223 -24.44 -13.55 -0.47
N ARG A 224 -23.60 -14.45 0.05
CA ARG A 224 -23.42 -14.68 1.50
C ARG A 224 -21.96 -15.01 1.82
N GLY A 225 -21.57 -14.75 3.07
CA GLY A 225 -20.24 -15.01 3.63
C GLY A 225 -19.48 -13.73 3.94
N ALA A 226 -18.61 -13.77 4.95
CA ALA A 226 -17.79 -12.63 5.34
C ALA A 226 -16.67 -12.39 4.33
N VAL A 227 -16.35 -11.11 4.07
CA VAL A 227 -15.30 -10.68 3.14
C VAL A 227 -14.17 -10.07 3.96
N PHE A 228 -13.15 -10.87 4.23
CA PHE A 228 -11.95 -10.40 4.90
C PHE A 228 -11.08 -9.60 3.94
N VAL A 229 -10.62 -8.46 4.42
CA VAL A 229 -9.62 -7.59 3.79
C VAL A 229 -8.63 -7.16 4.87
N TYR A 230 -7.53 -6.52 4.47
CA TYR A 230 -6.53 -6.02 5.39
C TYR A 230 -6.33 -4.51 5.18
N SER A 231 -6.91 -3.68 6.05
CA SER A 231 -7.06 -2.22 5.87
C SER A 231 -8.28 -1.80 5.02
N ALA A 232 -9.47 -2.17 5.49
CA ALA A 232 -10.74 -2.14 4.74
C ALA A 232 -11.17 -0.80 4.15
N ALA A 233 -10.65 0.32 4.65
CA ALA A 233 -10.99 1.63 4.12
C ALA A 233 -10.65 1.73 2.62
N PHE A 234 -9.55 1.12 2.19
CA PHE A 234 -9.12 1.14 0.81
C PHE A 234 -10.06 0.35 -0.10
N GLU A 235 -10.28 -0.94 0.17
CA GLU A 235 -11.12 -1.81 -0.67
C GLU A 235 -12.56 -1.30 -0.69
N LYS A 236 -13.09 -0.85 0.46
CA LYS A 236 -14.45 -0.30 0.52
C LYS A 236 -14.59 0.96 -0.31
N SER A 237 -13.59 1.84 -0.30
CA SER A 237 -13.60 3.04 -1.15
C SER A 237 -13.59 2.69 -2.64
N ARG A 238 -12.75 1.73 -3.06
CA ARG A 238 -12.69 1.28 -4.45
C ARG A 238 -14.00 0.65 -4.92
N ILE A 239 -14.64 -0.18 -4.09
CA ILE A 239 -15.95 -0.77 -4.40
C ILE A 239 -17.03 0.31 -4.50
N SER A 240 -17.06 1.29 -3.60
CA SER A 240 -18.02 2.40 -3.65
C SER A 240 -17.84 3.26 -4.90
N GLU A 241 -16.59 3.59 -5.26
CA GLU A 241 -16.28 4.36 -6.48
C GLU A 241 -16.68 3.59 -7.76
N LEU A 242 -16.48 2.26 -7.80
CA LEU A 242 -17.00 1.43 -8.89
C LEU A 242 -18.53 1.43 -8.94
N ALA A 243 -19.21 1.41 -7.79
CA ALA A 243 -20.66 1.46 -7.70
C ALA A 243 -21.22 2.81 -8.18
N GLU A 244 -20.55 3.92 -7.86
CA GLU A 244 -20.88 5.25 -8.39
C GLU A 244 -20.69 5.32 -9.91
N ARG A 245 -19.60 4.73 -10.40
CA ARG A 245 -19.27 4.71 -11.83
C ARG A 245 -20.18 3.81 -12.66
N PHE A 246 -20.66 2.70 -12.09
CA PHE A 246 -21.50 1.70 -12.77
C PHE A 246 -22.80 1.44 -11.98
N PRO A 247 -23.82 2.31 -12.14
CA PRO A 247 -25.08 2.20 -11.39
C PRO A 247 -25.82 0.86 -11.56
N ASP A 248 -25.63 0.17 -12.70
CA ASP A 248 -26.18 -1.16 -12.97
C ASP A 248 -25.58 -2.25 -12.07
N LEU A 249 -24.35 -2.07 -11.60
CA LEU A 249 -23.64 -2.99 -10.70
C LEU A 249 -23.72 -2.57 -9.23
N ALA A 250 -24.12 -1.33 -8.95
CA ALA A 250 -24.09 -0.72 -7.63
C ALA A 250 -24.76 -1.57 -6.52
N PRO A 251 -25.97 -2.14 -6.70
CA PRO A 251 -26.59 -2.96 -5.64
C PRO A 251 -25.72 -4.15 -5.23
N SER A 252 -25.07 -4.81 -6.18
CA SER A 252 -24.22 -5.98 -5.92
C SER A 252 -22.89 -5.57 -5.28
N LEU A 253 -22.29 -4.48 -5.75
CA LEU A 253 -21.04 -3.94 -5.22
C LEU A 253 -21.21 -3.47 -3.77
N LEU A 254 -22.26 -2.70 -3.49
CA LEU A 254 -22.54 -2.21 -2.14
C LEU A 254 -22.86 -3.36 -1.16
N ALA A 255 -23.55 -4.41 -1.63
CA ALA A 255 -23.76 -5.63 -0.84
C ALA A 255 -22.47 -6.43 -0.54
N ILE A 256 -21.40 -6.26 -1.33
CA ILE A 256 -20.06 -6.76 -0.96
C ILE A 256 -19.51 -5.91 0.19
N ASN A 257 -19.58 -4.59 0.08
CA ASN A 257 -19.08 -3.64 1.09
C ASN A 257 -19.69 -3.82 2.48
N GLU A 258 -20.97 -4.19 2.55
CA GLU A 258 -21.67 -4.49 3.81
C GLU A 258 -21.12 -5.72 4.54
N ARG A 259 -20.46 -6.64 3.82
CA ARG A 259 -19.92 -7.90 4.36
C ARG A 259 -18.44 -7.83 4.70
N VAL A 260 -17.81 -6.67 4.49
CA VAL A 260 -16.37 -6.49 4.69
C VAL A 260 -16.03 -6.50 6.19
N ILE A 261 -15.07 -7.35 6.56
CA ILE A 261 -14.46 -7.43 7.89
C ILE A 261 -12.97 -7.16 7.77
N ASP A 262 -12.46 -6.21 8.55
CA ASP A 262 -11.04 -5.84 8.54
C ASP A 262 -10.23 -6.71 9.51
N LEU A 263 -9.20 -7.40 9.01
CA LEU A 263 -8.27 -8.17 9.83
C LEU A 263 -7.23 -7.30 10.55
N LEU A 264 -6.95 -6.09 10.07
CA LEU A 264 -5.93 -5.21 10.64
C LEU A 264 -6.22 -4.82 12.11
N PRO A 265 -7.44 -4.38 12.49
CA PRO A 265 -7.77 -4.13 13.89
C PRO A 265 -7.63 -5.37 14.79
N ILE A 266 -7.98 -6.55 14.29
CA ILE A 266 -7.88 -7.81 15.03
C ILE A 266 -6.40 -8.13 15.27
N ALA A 267 -5.57 -8.09 14.23
CA ALA A 267 -4.13 -8.27 14.35
C ALA A 267 -3.52 -7.26 15.34
N ARG A 268 -3.88 -5.98 15.20
CA ARG A 268 -3.42 -4.89 16.08
C ARG A 268 -3.77 -5.12 17.54
N ASN A 269 -4.97 -5.59 17.83
CA ASN A 269 -5.45 -5.72 19.20
C ASN A 269 -4.99 -7.02 19.85
N ARG A 270 -4.83 -8.09 19.07
CA ARG A 270 -4.66 -9.45 19.59
C ARG A 270 -3.26 -10.02 19.43
N TYR A 271 -2.42 -9.50 18.54
CA TYR A 271 -1.10 -10.08 18.25
C TYR A 271 -0.01 -9.02 18.14
N TYR A 272 1.16 -9.29 18.70
CA TYR A 272 2.39 -8.54 18.42
C TYR A 272 3.62 -9.44 18.60
N HIS A 273 4.47 -9.47 17.58
CA HIS A 273 5.78 -10.11 17.61
C HIS A 273 6.90 -9.04 17.57
N PRO A 274 8.03 -9.21 18.29
CA PRO A 274 9.15 -8.25 18.26
C PRO A 274 9.58 -7.83 16.85
N SER A 275 9.72 -8.78 15.92
CA SER A 275 10.09 -8.53 14.50
C SER A 275 9.13 -7.62 13.71
N GLN A 276 7.95 -7.31 14.24
CA GLN A 276 7.04 -6.35 13.63
C GLN A 276 7.56 -4.91 13.71
N HIS A 277 8.45 -4.61 14.66
CA HIS A 277 9.06 -3.29 14.84
C HIS A 277 8.00 -2.16 14.85
N GLY A 278 6.91 -2.38 15.60
CA GLY A 278 5.82 -1.41 15.71
C GLY A 278 4.79 -1.36 14.58
N SER A 279 4.98 -2.15 13.52
CA SER A 279 4.10 -2.15 12.36
C SER A 279 3.14 -3.34 12.37
N TRP A 280 1.86 -3.05 12.12
CA TRP A 280 0.85 -4.07 11.83
C TRP A 280 0.48 -4.07 10.35
N SER A 281 1.38 -3.70 9.45
CA SER A 281 1.17 -4.02 8.03
C SER A 281 1.19 -5.53 7.84
N ILE A 282 0.45 -6.06 6.85
CA ILE A 282 0.43 -7.50 6.57
C ILE A 282 1.83 -8.05 6.30
N LYS A 283 2.70 -7.25 5.65
CA LYS A 283 4.10 -7.60 5.35
C LYS A 283 4.98 -7.75 6.59
N LYS A 284 4.60 -7.14 7.71
CA LYS A 284 5.30 -7.24 9.01
C LYS A 284 4.68 -8.29 9.92
N VAL A 285 3.36 -8.50 9.85
CA VAL A 285 2.68 -9.53 10.64
C VAL A 285 2.87 -10.92 10.05
N LEU A 286 2.80 -11.07 8.72
CA LEU A 286 2.83 -12.36 8.05
C LEU A 286 4.09 -13.18 8.39
N PRO A 287 5.33 -12.66 8.30
CA PRO A 287 6.52 -13.46 8.59
C PRO A 287 6.59 -13.93 10.04
N ALA A 288 5.94 -13.22 10.97
CA ALA A 288 5.88 -13.62 12.38
C ALA A 288 4.89 -14.79 12.63
N VAL A 289 3.87 -14.93 11.76
CA VAL A 289 2.82 -15.95 11.88
C VAL A 289 3.07 -17.15 10.96
N ALA A 290 3.65 -16.91 9.79
CA ALA A 290 3.95 -17.87 8.73
C ALA A 290 5.30 -17.50 8.08
N PRO A 291 6.44 -17.80 8.74
CA PRO A 291 7.78 -17.37 8.32
C PRO A 291 8.21 -17.89 6.95
N GLU A 292 7.58 -18.95 6.46
CA GLU A 292 7.78 -19.50 5.11
C GLU A 292 7.18 -18.63 3.99
N LEU A 293 6.29 -17.68 4.32
CA LEU A 293 5.67 -16.78 3.36
C LEU A 293 6.32 -15.40 3.44
N ARG A 294 7.05 -15.03 2.39
CA ARG A 294 7.84 -13.80 2.38
C ARG A 294 7.71 -13.07 1.05
N TYR A 295 7.41 -11.78 1.11
CA TYR A 295 7.33 -10.92 -0.06
C TYR A 295 8.70 -10.68 -0.71
N ASP A 296 9.76 -10.63 0.09
CA ASP A 296 11.14 -10.42 -0.39
C ASP A 296 11.72 -11.62 -1.16
N ALA A 297 11.03 -12.76 -1.12
CA ALA A 297 11.36 -13.94 -1.91
C ALA A 297 10.69 -13.93 -3.29
N LEU A 298 9.78 -13.00 -3.57
CA LEU A 298 9.14 -12.88 -4.87
C LEU A 298 10.11 -12.28 -5.90
N GLU A 299 10.10 -12.82 -7.11
CA GLU A 299 10.80 -12.21 -8.24
C GLU A 299 9.95 -11.07 -8.82
N GLY A 300 10.56 -9.88 -9.00
CA GLY A 300 9.87 -8.73 -9.57
C GLY A 300 9.02 -7.99 -8.55
N VAL A 301 7.69 -8.06 -8.66
CA VAL A 301 6.76 -7.24 -7.87
C VAL A 301 6.72 -7.69 -6.41
N GLN A 302 7.06 -6.80 -5.49
CA GLN A 302 7.09 -7.07 -4.04
C GLN A 302 6.23 -6.07 -3.22
N ASP A 303 5.79 -4.97 -3.83
CA ASP A 303 4.87 -4.02 -3.25
C ASP A 303 3.99 -3.28 -4.26
N GLY A 304 2.99 -2.56 -3.75
CA GLY A 304 2.00 -1.86 -4.59
C GLY A 304 2.62 -0.75 -5.44
N GLY A 305 3.74 -0.14 -5.03
CA GLY A 305 4.47 0.80 -5.88
C GLY A 305 5.09 0.08 -7.08
N MET A 306 5.77 -1.04 -6.83
CA MET A 306 6.30 -1.90 -7.89
C MET A 306 5.19 -2.48 -8.77
N ALA A 307 4.01 -2.77 -8.22
CA ALA A 307 2.86 -3.25 -8.98
C ALA A 307 2.34 -2.19 -9.95
N MET A 308 2.28 -0.92 -9.51
CA MET A 308 1.96 0.21 -10.39
C MET A 308 3.00 0.39 -11.50
N ASP A 309 4.29 0.34 -11.17
CA ASP A 309 5.37 0.47 -12.16
C ASP A 309 5.33 -0.67 -13.19
N ALA A 310 5.16 -1.90 -12.72
CA ALA A 310 5.02 -3.06 -13.58
C ALA A 310 3.76 -2.97 -14.46
N TYR A 311 2.65 -2.48 -13.92
CA TYR A 311 1.44 -2.22 -14.70
C TYR A 311 1.68 -1.21 -15.83
N LEU A 312 2.34 -0.09 -15.53
CA LEU A 312 2.70 0.94 -16.51
C LEU A 312 3.58 0.36 -17.62
N GLU A 313 4.57 -0.46 -17.27
CA GLU A 313 5.41 -1.17 -18.23
C GLU A 313 4.57 -2.13 -19.09
N ALA A 314 3.65 -2.90 -18.49
CA ALA A 314 2.87 -3.90 -19.22
C ALA A 314 1.89 -3.29 -20.24
N ILE A 315 1.30 -2.13 -19.92
CA ILE A 315 0.39 -1.44 -20.86
C ILE A 315 1.14 -0.64 -21.94
N ASP A 316 2.46 -0.47 -21.82
CA ASP A 316 3.24 0.20 -22.87
C ASP A 316 3.24 -0.65 -24.16
N ALA A 317 3.03 0.03 -25.29
CA ALA A 317 3.01 -0.61 -26.61
C ALA A 317 4.37 -1.16 -27.07
N ASP A 318 5.47 -0.63 -26.52
CA ASP A 318 6.85 -1.02 -26.87
C ASP A 318 7.34 -2.21 -26.03
N THR A 319 6.58 -2.61 -25.00
CA THR A 319 6.89 -3.78 -24.18
C THR A 319 6.64 -5.06 -24.95
N SER A 320 7.69 -5.89 -25.06
CA SER A 320 7.64 -7.20 -25.74
C SER A 320 6.62 -8.15 -25.13
N ALA A 321 6.12 -9.10 -25.93
CA ALA A 321 5.16 -10.10 -25.47
C ALA A 321 5.74 -10.96 -24.33
N GLU A 322 7.02 -11.30 -24.43
CA GLU A 322 7.76 -12.05 -23.41
C GLU A 322 7.82 -11.29 -22.09
N ARG A 323 8.13 -9.98 -22.15
CA ARG A 323 8.18 -9.13 -20.96
C ARG A 323 6.80 -8.92 -20.35
N LYS A 324 5.75 -8.74 -21.16
CA LYS A 324 4.36 -8.67 -20.67
C LYS A 324 3.95 -9.96 -19.95
N ALA A 325 4.30 -11.13 -20.49
CA ALA A 325 4.01 -12.41 -19.86
C ALA A 325 4.75 -12.56 -18.51
N GLN A 326 6.00 -12.11 -18.41
CA GLN A 326 6.75 -12.08 -17.16
C GLN A 326 6.07 -11.17 -16.12
N ILE A 327 5.75 -9.93 -16.50
CA ILE A 327 5.08 -8.97 -15.61
C ILE A 327 3.73 -9.52 -15.14
N GLN A 328 2.95 -10.11 -16.05
CA GLN A 328 1.69 -10.76 -15.72
C GLN A 328 1.88 -11.80 -14.61
N GLN A 329 2.87 -12.68 -14.75
CA GLN A 329 3.14 -13.69 -13.73
C GLN A 329 3.56 -13.07 -12.39
N GLN A 330 4.40 -12.03 -12.41
CA GLN A 330 4.88 -11.35 -11.21
C GLN A 330 3.73 -10.67 -10.45
N LEU A 331 2.87 -9.94 -11.17
CA LEU A 331 1.67 -9.31 -10.62
C LEU A 331 0.71 -10.35 -10.01
N LEU A 332 0.45 -11.45 -10.72
CA LEU A 332 -0.44 -12.52 -10.24
C LEU A 332 0.11 -13.19 -8.98
N THR A 333 1.41 -13.51 -8.94
CA THR A 333 2.04 -14.14 -7.77
C THR A 333 1.97 -13.21 -6.55
N TYR A 334 2.31 -11.92 -6.73
CA TYR A 334 2.27 -10.93 -5.65
C TYR A 334 0.87 -10.77 -5.04
N CYS A 335 -0.14 -10.44 -5.86
CA CYS A 335 -1.50 -10.21 -5.36
C CYS A 335 -2.14 -11.49 -4.79
N ARG A 336 -1.76 -12.68 -5.30
CA ARG A 336 -2.16 -13.96 -4.70
C ARG A 336 -1.56 -14.16 -3.31
N LEU A 337 -0.33 -13.72 -3.08
CA LEU A 337 0.29 -13.78 -1.76
C LEU A 337 -0.44 -12.88 -0.76
N ASP A 338 -0.91 -11.68 -1.14
CA ASP A 338 -1.65 -10.79 -0.24
C ASP A 338 -2.93 -11.44 0.32
N THR A 339 -3.73 -12.05 -0.54
CA THR A 339 -4.94 -12.77 -0.07
C THR A 339 -4.63 -14.08 0.64
N TYR A 340 -3.60 -14.80 0.22
CA TYR A 340 -3.18 -16.00 0.94
C TYR A 340 -2.61 -15.68 2.33
N ALA A 341 -1.92 -14.56 2.49
CA ALA A 341 -1.45 -14.06 3.76
C ALA A 341 -2.63 -13.83 4.72
N MET A 342 -3.73 -13.23 4.24
CA MET A 342 -4.94 -13.08 5.04
C MET A 342 -5.57 -14.41 5.45
N VAL A 343 -5.60 -15.41 4.55
CA VAL A 343 -6.04 -16.77 4.89
C VAL A 343 -5.21 -17.33 6.06
N ARG A 344 -3.89 -17.17 6.01
CA ARG A 344 -2.97 -17.68 7.04
C ARG A 344 -3.12 -16.97 8.37
N LEU A 345 -3.27 -15.65 8.37
CA LEU A 345 -3.57 -14.87 9.58
C LEU A 345 -4.91 -15.29 10.18
N TRP A 346 -5.96 -15.42 9.36
CA TRP A 346 -7.27 -15.87 9.83
C TRP A 346 -7.21 -17.27 10.43
N GLN A 347 -6.51 -18.22 9.80
CA GLN A 347 -6.34 -19.58 10.36
C GLN A 347 -5.61 -19.54 11.72
N ALA A 348 -4.54 -18.74 11.83
CA ALA A 348 -3.77 -18.61 13.06
C ALA A 348 -4.58 -17.99 14.21
N PHE A 349 -5.38 -16.97 13.91
CA PHE A 349 -6.18 -16.21 14.86
C PHE A 349 -7.49 -16.91 15.26
N SER A 350 -8.18 -17.54 14.30
CA SER A 350 -9.43 -18.26 14.57
C SER A 350 -9.22 -19.65 15.19
N GLY A 351 -8.01 -20.22 15.10
CA GLY A 351 -7.71 -21.57 15.53
C GLY A 351 -8.34 -22.67 14.67
N GLN A 352 -9.01 -22.32 13.55
CA GLN A 352 -9.65 -23.29 12.67
C GLN A 352 -8.65 -23.93 11.70
N LYS A 353 -8.69 -25.27 11.58
CA LYS A 353 -7.95 -26.02 10.56
C LYS A 353 -8.89 -26.40 9.42
N THR A 354 -8.75 -25.77 8.25
CA THR A 354 -9.56 -26.08 7.05
C THR A 354 -8.84 -27.07 6.12
N LYS A 355 -9.62 -27.83 5.34
CA LYS A 355 -9.08 -28.81 4.39
C LYS A 355 -8.52 -28.07 3.17
N GLY A 356 -7.19 -28.00 3.04
CA GLY A 356 -6.57 -27.34 1.87
C GLY A 356 -5.11 -26.94 2.02
N SER A 357 -4.56 -26.87 3.24
CA SER A 357 -3.18 -26.44 3.49
C SER A 357 -2.07 -27.31 2.87
N LYS A 358 -2.43 -28.37 2.10
CA LYS A 358 -1.47 -29.22 1.39
C LYS A 358 -1.09 -28.74 -0.02
N HIS A 359 -1.83 -27.77 -0.61
CA HIS A 359 -1.52 -27.26 -1.96
C HIS A 359 -0.61 -26.02 -1.97
N ALA A 360 -0.21 -25.50 -0.81
CA ALA A 360 0.66 -24.33 -0.68
C ALA A 360 2.17 -24.64 -0.85
N LYS A 361 2.52 -25.69 -1.59
CA LYS A 361 3.93 -25.99 -1.93
C LYS A 361 4.42 -25.25 -3.17
N THR A 362 3.55 -24.46 -3.81
CA THR A 362 3.87 -23.71 -5.03
C THR A 362 3.13 -22.38 -5.00
N ILE A 363 3.56 -21.48 -4.12
CA ILE A 363 3.36 -20.03 -4.30
C ILE A 363 4.75 -19.45 -4.50
#